data_AF-A0A8J4DM27-F1
#
_entry.id   AF-A0A8J4DM27-F1
#
_cell.length_a   1.000
_cell.length_b   1.000
_cell.length_c   1.000
_cell.angle_alpha   90.00
_cell.angle_beta   90.00
_cell.angle_gamma   90.00
#
_symmetry.space_group_name_H-M   'P 1'
#
loop_
_entity.id
_entity.type
_entity.pdbx_description
1 polymer ?
#
loop_
_entity_poly.entity_id
_entity_poly.type
_entity_poly.pdbx_seq_one_letter_code
_entity_poly.pdbx_strand_id
1 'polypeptide(L)'
;MSTLTALARAEAVAAGRAQPIATVRHLHVHPDPLVLVPVVMAGEPNAPLAALAGRDRAAPRLLVVAQPRNRDLRFAFAAELAEIVVGYAESHIGPSEAVAVDRGRDVRHRYLDAPQVWVPNPGGVDFLRLFGRSTRFRRTDGDHPVPPAVPLLGRWLTFLATQAEVPGSALLVAATQALALHWATGQSSAEDAQLGALLGWIDPGPLTGPEAARRAEQLPPAGPATDPDFDNRVLAPLLSAGADPADALRDQLLPTWDLMWRAVDLLRALPPGARVAGRWDADRDAFSGYVAHLRDTGTPQPRRDSAVAAAARLHRLENVQARYAAQRAFDDPLVMAEHRLTGEAFEGVVTHAKADRVDDTGKRPVLRPRLIVRTAEPVRASAGTALTCPDRPSQKATVISVTPAGDETDVLLELSGGMGRKLVAEPGSVPAVGDTVLYTTLTEAYRPGGAFPEPDRTPWTHGGPPAPPAQPTPAEAAEEWA
;
A
#
# COMPACT_ATOMS: atom_id res chain seq x y z
N MET A 1 -1.94 3.03 -18.31
CA MET A 1 -0.50 3.25 -18.52
C MET A 1 -0.33 4.64 -19.08
N SER A 2 0.60 5.42 -18.56
CA SER A 2 0.82 6.79 -18.99
C SER A 2 1.81 6.91 -20.13
N THR A 3 1.89 8.09 -20.75
CA THR A 3 2.86 8.36 -21.82
C THR A 3 4.30 8.21 -21.34
N LEU A 4 4.65 8.71 -20.15
CA LEU A 4 6.00 8.59 -19.61
C LEU A 4 6.34 7.15 -19.22
N THR A 5 5.39 6.42 -18.63
CA THR A 5 5.62 5.01 -18.33
C THR A 5 5.78 4.20 -19.62
N ALA A 6 5.00 4.51 -20.67
CA ALA A 6 5.14 3.85 -21.97
C ALA A 6 6.51 4.15 -22.60
N LEU A 7 6.98 5.39 -22.52
CA LEU A 7 8.33 5.77 -22.97
C LEU A 7 9.41 5.02 -22.18
N ALA A 8 9.34 5.01 -20.84
CA ALA A 8 10.29 4.32 -19.99
C ALA A 8 10.36 2.80 -20.27
N ARG A 9 9.22 2.17 -20.61
CA ARG A 9 9.18 0.77 -21.03
C ARG A 9 9.86 0.55 -22.39
N ALA A 10 9.66 1.45 -23.35
CA ALA A 10 10.36 1.39 -24.65
C ALA A 10 11.88 1.59 -24.48
N GLU A 11 12.28 2.55 -23.65
CA GLU A 11 13.68 2.78 -23.27
C GLU A 11 14.28 1.58 -22.53
N ALA A 12 13.49 0.88 -21.70
CA ALA A 12 13.94 -0.32 -21.04
C ALA A 12 14.29 -1.42 -22.05
N VAL A 13 13.44 -1.62 -23.07
CA VAL A 13 13.73 -2.56 -24.17
C VAL A 13 15.00 -2.16 -24.92
N ALA A 14 15.14 -0.88 -25.28
CA ALA A 14 16.30 -0.39 -26.03
C ALA A 14 17.61 -0.51 -25.24
N ALA A 15 17.59 -0.21 -23.94
CA ALA A 15 18.76 -0.30 -23.06
C ALA A 15 19.04 -1.72 -22.56
N GLY A 16 18.09 -2.65 -22.72
CA GLY A 16 18.17 -3.98 -22.15
C GLY A 16 18.22 -4.00 -20.62
N ARG A 17 17.62 -3.01 -19.94
CA ARG A 17 17.56 -2.91 -18.47
C ARG A 17 16.36 -2.08 -18.04
N ALA A 18 15.80 -2.32 -16.85
CA ALA A 18 14.69 -1.51 -16.35
C ALA A 18 15.07 -0.03 -16.22
N GLN A 19 14.11 0.86 -16.49
CA GLN A 19 14.25 2.30 -16.30
C GLN A 19 13.65 2.72 -14.96
N PRO A 20 14.32 3.57 -14.17
CA PRO A 20 13.71 4.17 -12.99
C PRO A 20 12.57 5.10 -13.41
N ILE A 21 11.40 4.93 -12.78
CA ILE A 21 10.23 5.80 -12.94
C ILE A 21 9.89 6.57 -11.66
N ALA A 22 10.75 6.43 -10.64
CA ALA A 22 10.70 7.16 -9.39
C ALA A 22 12.12 7.52 -8.94
N THR A 23 12.28 8.68 -8.33
CA THR A 23 13.56 9.16 -7.76
C THR A 23 13.69 8.90 -6.27
N VAL A 24 12.56 8.68 -5.60
CA VAL A 24 12.46 8.38 -4.16
C VAL A 24 11.64 7.12 -3.96
N ARG A 25 11.85 6.41 -2.85
CA ARG A 25 10.94 5.33 -2.45
C ARG A 25 9.64 5.91 -1.91
N HIS A 26 8.52 5.41 -2.43
CA HIS A 26 7.17 5.80 -2.00
C HIS A 26 6.59 4.89 -0.90
N LEU A 27 7.43 4.01 -0.36
CA LEU A 27 7.08 2.97 0.61
C LEU A 27 8.01 3.06 1.84
N HIS A 28 7.46 2.86 3.03
CA HIS A 28 8.28 2.64 4.23
C HIS A 28 8.92 1.25 4.15
N VAL A 29 10.23 1.17 4.37
CA VAL A 29 10.93 -0.13 4.50
C VAL A 29 11.50 -0.20 5.91
N HIS A 30 10.89 -1.05 6.72
CA HIS A 30 11.24 -1.27 8.12
C HIS A 30 12.68 -1.79 8.22
N PRO A 31 13.47 -1.41 9.25
CA PRO A 31 14.84 -1.92 9.44
C PRO A 31 14.88 -3.43 9.71
N ASP A 32 13.85 -3.98 10.34
CA ASP A 32 13.74 -5.39 10.70
C ASP A 32 12.42 -5.99 10.16
N PRO A 33 12.23 -6.14 8.83
CA PRO A 33 10.98 -6.62 8.26
C PRO A 33 10.87 -8.15 8.41
N LEU A 34 9.63 -8.65 8.53
CA LEU A 34 9.36 -10.09 8.46
C LEU A 34 9.12 -10.49 7.00
N VAL A 35 9.98 -11.34 6.44
CA VAL A 35 9.74 -11.95 5.12
C VAL A 35 8.96 -13.25 5.33
N LEU A 36 7.92 -13.46 4.51
CA LEU A 36 7.08 -14.65 4.51
C LEU A 36 6.85 -15.10 3.06
N VAL A 37 7.36 -16.29 2.72
CA VAL A 37 7.23 -16.91 1.39
C VAL A 37 6.33 -18.14 1.53
N PRO A 38 5.00 -18.01 1.32
CA PRO A 38 4.08 -19.12 1.44
C PRO A 38 4.01 -19.94 0.15
N VAL A 39 3.74 -21.24 0.26
CA VAL A 39 3.26 -22.09 -0.83
C VAL A 39 2.03 -22.90 -0.39
N VAL A 40 1.12 -23.10 -1.34
CA VAL A 40 -0.15 -23.80 -1.13
C VAL A 40 -0.16 -25.14 -1.86
N MET A 41 -1.03 -26.04 -1.40
CA MET A 41 -1.31 -27.26 -2.17
C MET A 41 -2.03 -26.89 -3.48
N ALA A 42 -1.61 -27.51 -4.59
CA ALA A 42 -2.32 -27.42 -5.85
C ALA A 42 -3.80 -27.81 -5.69
N GLY A 43 -4.70 -26.99 -6.23
CA GLY A 43 -6.15 -27.22 -6.20
C GLY A 43 -6.87 -26.80 -4.91
N GLU A 44 -6.16 -26.46 -3.83
CA GLU A 44 -6.75 -26.02 -2.56
C GLU A 44 -6.14 -24.67 -2.12
N PRO A 45 -6.72 -23.52 -2.53
CA PRO A 45 -6.12 -22.19 -2.37
C PRO A 45 -5.81 -21.74 -0.93
N ASN A 46 -6.45 -22.36 0.08
CA ASN A 46 -6.27 -22.07 1.50
C ASN A 46 -5.56 -23.20 2.26
N ALA A 47 -5.12 -24.27 1.59
CA ALA A 47 -4.39 -25.37 2.21
C ALA A 47 -2.89 -25.05 2.21
N PRO A 48 -2.29 -24.70 3.36
CA PRO A 48 -0.85 -24.47 3.43
C PRO A 48 -0.10 -25.76 3.11
N LEU A 49 0.95 -25.65 2.30
CA LEU A 49 1.91 -26.73 2.05
C LEU A 49 3.21 -26.47 2.82
N ALA A 50 3.76 -25.27 2.68
CA ALA A 50 4.93 -24.82 3.41
C ALA A 50 5.03 -23.29 3.45
N ALA A 51 5.91 -22.78 4.31
CA ALA A 51 6.33 -21.39 4.29
C ALA A 51 7.78 -21.25 4.78
N LEU A 52 8.55 -20.39 4.12
CA LEU A 52 9.75 -19.80 4.72
C LEU A 52 9.36 -18.49 5.39
N ALA A 53 9.75 -18.31 6.65
CA ALA A 53 9.46 -17.09 7.40
C ALA A 53 10.64 -16.68 8.27
N GLY A 54 10.87 -15.38 8.40
CA GLY A 54 11.92 -14.87 9.29
C GLY A 54 12.31 -13.42 9.04
N ARG A 55 13.16 -12.92 9.93
CA ARG A 55 13.70 -11.56 9.90
C ARG A 55 15.19 -11.50 9.56
N ASP A 56 15.88 -12.64 9.72
CA ASP A 56 17.28 -12.78 9.39
C ASP A 56 17.43 -13.53 8.07
N ARG A 57 18.05 -12.86 7.09
CA ARG A 57 18.37 -13.42 5.78
C ARG A 57 19.11 -14.75 5.86
N ALA A 58 20.01 -14.92 6.83
CA ALA A 58 20.84 -16.11 6.97
C ALA A 58 20.14 -17.27 7.69
N ALA A 59 19.03 -17.02 8.37
CA ALA A 59 18.35 -18.01 9.23
C ALA A 59 16.83 -18.05 9.00
N PRO A 60 16.35 -18.44 7.79
CA PRO A 60 14.93 -18.64 7.56
C PRO A 60 14.40 -19.85 8.32
N ARG A 61 13.23 -19.70 8.97
CA ARG A 61 12.48 -20.83 9.56
C ARG A 61 11.56 -21.43 8.49
N LEU A 62 11.73 -22.72 8.24
CA LEU A 62 10.86 -23.49 7.35
C LEU A 62 9.74 -24.14 8.17
N LEU A 63 8.50 -23.96 7.72
CA LEU A 63 7.31 -24.63 8.21
C LEU A 63 6.75 -25.52 7.10
N VAL A 64 6.36 -26.75 7.41
CA VAL A 64 5.90 -27.74 6.42
C VAL A 64 4.66 -28.46 6.93
N VAL A 65 3.70 -28.71 6.04
CA VAL A 65 2.57 -29.60 6.30
C VAL A 65 2.83 -30.92 5.58
N ALA A 66 3.36 -31.91 6.32
CA ALA A 66 3.79 -33.18 5.75
C ALA A 66 2.66 -33.94 5.03
N GLN A 67 1.41 -33.83 5.51
CA GLN A 67 0.24 -34.33 4.80
C GLN A 67 -0.80 -33.21 4.74
N PRO A 68 -0.82 -32.40 3.67
CA PRO A 68 -1.64 -31.22 3.69
C PRO A 68 -3.13 -31.49 3.47
N ARG A 69 -3.59 -32.75 3.41
CA ARG A 69 -5.02 -33.13 3.56
C ARG A 69 -5.41 -33.42 5.02
N ASN A 70 -4.44 -33.57 5.91
CA ASN A 70 -4.69 -33.80 7.32
C ASN A 70 -4.92 -32.45 8.03
N ARG A 71 -6.13 -32.27 8.55
CA ARG A 71 -6.57 -31.04 9.21
C ARG A 71 -5.77 -30.70 10.46
N ASP A 72 -5.38 -31.70 11.26
CA ASP A 72 -4.62 -31.47 12.49
C ASP A 72 -3.22 -30.93 12.16
N LEU A 73 -2.59 -31.44 11.10
CA LEU A 73 -1.30 -30.93 10.64
C LEU A 73 -1.41 -29.51 10.07
N ARG A 74 -2.51 -29.16 9.40
CA ARG A 74 -2.78 -27.77 8.97
C ARG A 74 -2.89 -26.82 10.17
N PHE A 75 -3.52 -27.26 11.26
CA PHE A 75 -3.62 -26.46 12.49
C PHE A 75 -2.31 -26.40 13.28
N ALA A 76 -1.51 -27.46 13.28
CA ALA A 76 -0.17 -27.44 13.83
C ALA A 76 0.70 -26.40 13.08
N PHE A 77 0.67 -26.41 11.75
CA PHE A 77 1.32 -25.38 10.93
C PHE A 77 0.80 -23.97 11.25
N ALA A 78 -0.51 -23.80 11.40
CA ALA A 78 -1.07 -22.50 11.77
C ALA A 78 -0.58 -22.04 13.16
N ALA A 79 -0.46 -22.95 14.13
CA ALA A 79 0.07 -22.64 15.45
C ALA A 79 1.56 -22.24 15.39
N GLU A 80 2.38 -22.96 14.62
CA GLU A 80 3.79 -22.61 14.44
C GLU A 80 3.97 -21.29 13.68
N LEU A 81 3.16 -21.03 12.65
CA LEU A 81 3.17 -19.75 11.94
C LEU A 81 2.73 -18.60 12.86
N ALA A 82 1.83 -18.87 13.81
CA ALA A 82 1.42 -17.88 14.81
C ALA A 82 2.59 -17.46 15.70
N GLU A 83 3.45 -18.38 16.14
CA GLU A 83 4.64 -18.04 16.92
C GLU A 83 5.53 -17.01 16.21
N ILE A 84 5.62 -17.10 14.88
CA ILE A 84 6.42 -16.19 14.07
C ILE A 84 5.68 -14.87 13.83
N VAL A 85 4.48 -14.92 13.24
CA VAL A 85 3.76 -13.71 12.80
C VAL A 85 3.18 -12.93 13.96
N VAL A 86 2.52 -13.62 14.90
CA VAL A 86 1.95 -12.98 16.08
C VAL A 86 3.06 -12.56 17.03
N GLY A 87 4.07 -13.42 17.26
CA GLY A 87 5.23 -13.05 18.06
C GLY A 87 5.97 -11.83 17.52
N TYR A 88 6.11 -11.71 16.20
CA TYR A 88 6.65 -10.50 15.56
C TYR A 88 5.75 -9.29 15.78
N ALA A 89 4.44 -9.39 15.53
CA ALA A 89 3.51 -8.28 15.75
C ALA A 89 3.50 -7.81 17.22
N GLU A 90 3.55 -8.74 18.17
CA GLU A 90 3.59 -8.46 19.60
C GLU A 90 4.92 -7.82 20.03
N SER A 91 6.03 -8.11 19.35
CA SER A 91 7.31 -7.45 19.62
C SER A 91 7.31 -5.94 19.36
N HIS A 92 6.34 -5.46 18.55
CA HIS A 92 6.11 -4.03 18.28
C HIS A 92 5.16 -3.36 19.29
N ILE A 93 4.57 -4.14 20.20
CA ILE A 93 3.78 -3.60 21.30
C ILE A 93 4.75 -3.14 22.40
N GLY A 94 4.92 -1.83 22.51
CA GLY A 94 5.86 -1.26 23.47
C GLY A 94 5.50 0.17 23.86
N PRO A 95 6.48 1.08 23.92
CA PRO A 95 6.23 2.48 24.22
C PRO A 95 5.23 3.09 23.22
N SER A 96 4.42 4.01 23.72
CA SER A 96 3.47 4.78 22.90
C SER A 96 3.66 6.28 23.10
N GLU A 97 3.35 7.04 22.06
CA GLU A 97 3.30 8.48 22.07
C GLU A 97 1.86 9.00 22.12
N ALA A 98 1.68 10.13 22.81
CA ALA A 98 0.42 10.87 22.84
C ALA A 98 0.31 11.75 21.60
N VAL A 99 -0.66 11.46 20.73
CA VAL A 99 -0.92 12.22 19.51
C VAL A 99 -2.18 13.05 19.71
N ALA A 100 -2.04 14.37 19.60
CA ALA A 100 -3.16 15.30 19.68
C ALA A 100 -4.13 15.10 18.50
N VAL A 101 -5.42 14.99 18.80
CA VAL A 101 -6.53 14.89 17.86
C VAL A 101 -7.51 16.03 18.10
N ASP A 102 -8.36 16.35 17.12
CA ASP A 102 -9.35 17.43 17.18
C ASP A 102 -8.78 18.77 17.69
N ARG A 103 -7.71 19.24 17.03
CA ARG A 103 -7.01 20.49 17.40
C ARG A 103 -6.50 20.49 18.86
N GLY A 104 -6.15 19.32 19.39
CA GLY A 104 -5.63 19.15 20.75
C GLY A 104 -6.69 19.05 21.84
N ARG A 105 -7.96 18.81 21.47
CA ARG A 105 -9.03 18.55 22.44
C ARG A 105 -9.03 17.12 22.94
N ASP A 106 -8.53 16.20 22.13
CA ASP A 106 -8.46 14.79 22.46
C ASP A 106 -7.05 14.26 22.21
N VAL A 107 -6.72 13.15 22.84
CA VAL A 107 -5.42 12.49 22.73
C VAL A 107 -5.65 11.03 22.44
N ARG A 108 -5.02 10.54 21.37
CA ARG A 108 -4.91 9.10 21.13
C ARG A 108 -3.48 8.65 21.40
N HIS A 109 -3.36 7.40 21.83
CA HIS A 109 -2.06 6.76 22.00
C HIS A 109 -1.70 5.94 20.77
N ARG A 110 -0.49 6.15 20.25
CA ARG A 110 0.07 5.44 19.10
C ARG A 110 1.37 4.76 19.53
N TYR A 111 1.56 3.48 19.23
CA TYR A 111 2.85 2.82 19.43
C TYR A 111 3.95 3.47 18.60
N LEU A 112 5.17 3.49 19.15
CA LEU A 112 6.31 4.07 18.44
C LEU A 112 6.66 3.32 17.15
N ASP A 113 6.27 2.05 17.03
CA ASP A 113 6.56 1.21 15.87
C ASP A 113 5.36 0.33 15.49
N ALA A 114 5.47 -0.36 14.35
CA ALA A 114 4.47 -1.31 13.86
C ALA A 114 5.10 -2.43 13.01
N PRO A 115 4.48 -3.61 12.94
CA PRO A 115 5.01 -4.72 12.16
C PRO A 115 4.90 -4.45 10.67
N GLN A 116 5.97 -4.74 9.94
CA GLN A 116 5.96 -4.83 8.49
C GLN A 116 6.24 -6.27 8.03
N VAL A 117 5.32 -6.84 7.24
CA VAL A 117 5.43 -8.17 6.65
C VAL A 117 5.55 -8.07 5.13
N TRP A 118 6.46 -8.84 4.54
CA TRP A 118 6.71 -8.89 3.11
C TRP A 118 6.37 -10.26 2.54
N VAL A 119 5.68 -10.27 1.41
CA VAL A 119 5.40 -11.47 0.59
C VAL A 119 5.89 -11.25 -0.85
N PRO A 120 6.16 -12.31 -1.63
CA PRO A 120 6.76 -12.16 -2.96
C PRO A 120 5.91 -11.37 -3.95
N ASN A 121 4.61 -11.64 -3.98
CA ASN A 121 3.69 -11.11 -4.97
C ASN A 121 2.26 -11.02 -4.40
N PRO A 122 1.30 -10.46 -5.15
CA PRO A 122 -0.10 -10.36 -4.70
C PRO A 122 -0.74 -11.71 -4.34
N GLY A 123 -0.31 -12.80 -4.96
CA GLY A 123 -0.78 -14.14 -4.61
C GLY A 123 -0.47 -14.51 -3.15
N GLY A 124 0.68 -14.09 -2.62
CA GLY A 124 1.01 -14.25 -1.20
C GLY A 124 0.04 -13.49 -0.29
N VAL A 125 -0.35 -12.26 -0.67
CA VAL A 125 -1.37 -11.48 0.06
C VAL A 125 -2.72 -12.21 0.05
N ASP A 126 -3.12 -12.71 -1.11
CA ASP A 126 -4.37 -13.47 -1.27
C ASP A 126 -4.39 -14.75 -0.44
N PHE A 127 -3.28 -15.49 -0.39
CA PHE A 127 -3.14 -16.65 0.47
C PHE A 127 -3.35 -16.27 1.95
N LEU A 128 -2.65 -15.26 2.46
CA LEU A 128 -2.80 -14.83 3.86
C LEU A 128 -4.22 -14.37 4.17
N ARG A 129 -4.88 -13.69 3.22
CA ARG A 129 -6.29 -13.28 3.33
C ARG A 129 -7.21 -14.50 3.47
N LEU A 130 -7.07 -15.50 2.60
CA LEU A 130 -7.89 -16.72 2.63
C LEU A 130 -7.58 -17.58 3.86
N PHE A 131 -6.32 -17.74 4.19
CA PHE A 131 -5.88 -18.49 5.35
C PHE A 131 -6.37 -17.85 6.65
N GLY A 132 -6.30 -16.53 6.76
CA GLY A 132 -6.86 -15.77 7.88
C GLY A 132 -8.39 -15.94 8.03
N ARG A 133 -9.13 -15.96 6.91
CA ARG A 133 -10.57 -16.27 6.91
C ARG A 133 -10.87 -17.68 7.42
N SER A 134 -10.06 -18.66 7.03
CA SER A 134 -10.27 -20.07 7.41
C SER A 134 -9.96 -20.38 8.88
N THR A 135 -9.19 -19.53 9.55
CA THR A 135 -8.66 -19.78 10.91
C THR A 135 -9.29 -18.89 11.98
N ARG A 136 -9.69 -17.63 11.68
CA ARG A 136 -10.06 -16.64 12.71
C ARG A 136 -11.29 -16.96 13.57
N PHE A 137 -12.16 -17.85 13.11
CA PHE A 137 -13.39 -18.27 13.81
C PHE A 137 -13.29 -19.68 14.43
N ARG A 138 -12.11 -20.31 14.38
CA ARG A 138 -11.93 -21.65 14.97
C ARG A 138 -12.04 -21.58 16.49
N ARG A 139 -12.72 -22.57 17.07
CA ARG A 139 -12.97 -22.67 18.50
C ARG A 139 -11.82 -23.35 19.21
N THR A 140 -11.49 -22.86 20.40
CA THR A 140 -10.45 -23.42 21.27
C THR A 140 -11.02 -24.39 22.30
N ASP A 141 -12.32 -24.66 22.23
CA ASP A 141 -13.13 -25.47 23.14
C ASP A 141 -14.13 -26.33 22.35
N GLY A 142 -14.80 -27.26 23.03
CA GLY A 142 -15.79 -28.16 22.43
C GLY A 142 -15.19 -29.45 21.87
N ASP A 143 -15.91 -30.10 20.94
CA ASP A 143 -15.58 -31.44 20.45
C ASP A 143 -14.38 -31.48 19.49
N HIS A 144 -14.05 -30.35 18.85
CA HIS A 144 -12.93 -30.20 17.91
C HIS A 144 -12.12 -28.93 18.21
N PRO A 145 -11.44 -28.85 19.37
CA PRO A 145 -10.71 -27.66 19.77
C PRO A 145 -9.43 -27.52 18.95
N VAL A 146 -9.11 -26.30 18.54
CA VAL A 146 -7.82 -25.95 17.93
C VAL A 146 -6.93 -25.22 18.94
N PRO A 147 -5.59 -25.21 18.76
CA PRO A 147 -4.71 -24.41 19.59
C PRO A 147 -5.11 -22.92 19.60
N PRO A 148 -5.07 -22.20 20.74
CA PRO A 148 -5.48 -20.80 20.84
C PRO A 148 -4.76 -19.84 19.90
N ALA A 149 -3.53 -20.19 19.52
CA ALA A 149 -2.73 -19.45 18.56
C ALA A 149 -3.36 -19.42 17.14
N VAL A 150 -4.15 -20.43 16.76
CA VAL A 150 -4.75 -20.55 15.43
C VAL A 150 -5.78 -19.44 15.14
N PRO A 151 -6.84 -19.25 15.94
CA PRO A 151 -7.78 -18.15 15.70
C PRO A 151 -7.13 -16.77 15.91
N LEU A 152 -6.14 -16.65 16.80
CA LEU A 152 -5.38 -15.41 16.97
C LEU A 152 -4.60 -15.05 15.70
N LEU A 153 -3.86 -15.99 15.12
CA LEU A 153 -3.20 -15.82 13.83
C LEU A 153 -4.23 -15.41 12.76
N GLY A 154 -5.38 -16.08 12.71
CA GLY A 154 -6.40 -15.76 11.72
C GLY A 154 -6.88 -14.30 11.79
N ARG A 155 -7.03 -13.76 13.00
CA ARG A 155 -7.38 -12.36 13.23
C ARG A 155 -6.25 -11.43 12.75
N TRP A 156 -4.99 -11.72 13.08
CA TRP A 156 -3.82 -10.94 12.63
C TRP A 156 -3.66 -10.94 11.11
N LEU A 157 -3.76 -12.10 10.46
CA LEU A 157 -3.70 -12.20 9.00
C LEU A 157 -4.85 -11.45 8.33
N THR A 158 -6.04 -11.47 8.92
CA THR A 158 -7.18 -10.68 8.43
C THR A 158 -6.91 -9.18 8.54
N PHE A 159 -6.30 -8.71 9.63
CA PHE A 159 -5.87 -7.32 9.78
C PHE A 159 -4.83 -6.95 8.72
N LEU A 160 -3.74 -7.70 8.60
CA LEU A 160 -2.66 -7.45 7.63
C LEU A 160 -3.18 -7.43 6.18
N ALA A 161 -4.02 -8.40 5.80
CA ALA A 161 -4.65 -8.42 4.48
C ALA A 161 -5.55 -7.20 4.22
N THR A 162 -6.26 -6.72 5.25
CA THR A 162 -7.07 -5.49 5.15
C THR A 162 -6.19 -4.27 4.92
N GLN A 163 -4.99 -4.23 5.52
CA GLN A 163 -4.03 -3.13 5.34
C GLN A 163 -3.35 -3.17 3.97
N ALA A 164 -3.13 -4.36 3.39
CA ALA A 164 -2.63 -4.47 2.02
C ALA A 164 -3.56 -3.84 0.97
N GLU A 165 -4.86 -3.71 1.26
CA GLU A 165 -5.82 -3.00 0.40
C GLU A 165 -5.75 -1.47 0.55
N VAL A 166 -5.10 -0.95 1.59
CA VAL A 166 -4.99 0.49 1.87
C VAL A 166 -3.84 1.10 1.07
N PRO A 167 -4.09 2.02 0.12
CA PRO A 167 -3.03 2.60 -0.70
C PRO A 167 -1.97 3.32 0.14
N GLY A 168 -0.71 2.95 -0.07
CA GLY A 168 0.42 3.52 0.65
C GLY A 168 0.66 2.96 2.06
N SER A 169 -0.13 1.99 2.52
CA SER A 169 0.19 1.20 3.71
C SER A 169 1.41 0.31 3.45
N ALA A 170 2.20 0.12 4.49
CA ALA A 170 3.42 -0.66 4.48
C ALA A 170 3.39 -1.84 5.48
N LEU A 171 2.23 -2.18 6.05
CA LEU A 171 2.09 -3.25 7.04
C LEU A 171 2.16 -4.65 6.42
N LEU A 172 1.61 -4.83 5.21
CA LEU A 172 1.74 -6.04 4.40
C LEU A 172 2.05 -5.66 2.95
N VAL A 173 3.23 -6.04 2.48
CA VAL A 173 3.80 -5.58 1.20
C VAL A 173 4.05 -6.75 0.26
N ALA A 174 3.55 -6.65 -0.98
CA ALA A 174 3.97 -7.51 -2.07
C ALA A 174 5.22 -6.94 -2.76
N ALA A 175 6.32 -7.69 -2.78
CA ALA A 175 7.60 -7.22 -3.30
C ALA A 175 7.52 -6.79 -4.78
N THR A 176 6.82 -7.55 -5.62
CA THR A 176 6.65 -7.19 -7.05
C THR A 176 5.92 -5.88 -7.24
N GLN A 177 4.85 -5.62 -6.47
CA GLN A 177 4.15 -4.34 -6.51
C GLN A 177 5.04 -3.20 -6.00
N ALA A 178 5.78 -3.42 -4.92
CA ALA A 178 6.71 -2.42 -4.38
C ALA A 178 7.81 -2.05 -5.38
N LEU A 179 8.40 -3.03 -6.08
CA LEU A 179 9.40 -2.78 -7.13
C LEU A 179 8.78 -2.09 -8.35
N ALA A 180 7.62 -2.54 -8.84
CA ALA A 180 6.95 -1.96 -10.01
C ALA A 180 6.49 -0.50 -9.79
N LEU A 181 6.44 -0.01 -8.56
CA LEU A 181 6.23 1.41 -8.26
C LEU A 181 7.42 2.31 -8.63
N HIS A 182 8.62 1.73 -8.78
CA HIS A 182 9.88 2.48 -8.91
C HIS A 182 10.63 2.17 -10.21
N TRP A 183 10.39 1.03 -10.83
CA TRP A 183 11.04 0.64 -12.09
C TRP A 183 10.02 0.21 -13.15
N ALA A 184 10.27 0.63 -14.39
CA ALA A 184 9.58 0.16 -15.59
C ALA A 184 10.49 -0.81 -16.35
N THR A 185 9.94 -1.96 -16.72
CA THR A 185 10.63 -3.02 -17.48
C THR A 185 10.18 -3.03 -18.95
N GLY A 186 10.89 -3.77 -19.80
CA GLY A 186 10.46 -4.02 -21.17
C GLY A 186 9.40 -5.13 -21.33
N GLN A 187 9.08 -5.86 -20.25
CA GLN A 187 8.16 -6.99 -20.24
C GLN A 187 6.76 -6.59 -19.77
N SER A 188 5.74 -7.40 -20.03
CA SER A 188 4.34 -7.14 -19.62
C SER A 188 4.17 -7.08 -18.10
N SER A 189 3.08 -6.45 -17.64
CA SER A 189 2.75 -6.42 -16.20
C SER A 189 2.48 -7.81 -15.61
N ALA A 190 2.12 -8.79 -16.45
CA ALA A 190 1.95 -10.17 -16.02
C ALA A 190 3.31 -10.83 -15.76
N GLU A 191 4.30 -10.58 -16.60
CA GLU A 191 5.68 -11.04 -16.39
C GLU A 191 6.34 -10.32 -15.20
N ASP A 192 6.06 -9.03 -15.01
CA ASP A 192 6.49 -8.28 -13.82
C ASP A 192 5.92 -8.84 -12.50
N ALA A 193 4.82 -9.62 -12.56
CA ALA A 193 4.27 -10.28 -11.39
C ALA A 193 5.13 -11.46 -10.90
N GLN A 194 6.11 -11.91 -11.70
CA GLN A 194 7.14 -12.85 -11.26
C GLN A 194 8.38 -12.09 -10.75
N LEU A 195 8.62 -12.21 -9.44
CA LEU A 195 9.70 -11.54 -8.70
C LEU A 195 11.08 -11.76 -9.32
N GLY A 196 11.40 -12.99 -9.71
CA GLY A 196 12.69 -13.31 -10.32
C GLY A 196 12.90 -12.59 -11.66
N ALA A 197 11.89 -12.60 -12.52
CA ALA A 197 11.94 -11.94 -13.83
C ALA A 197 12.04 -10.41 -13.68
N LEU A 198 11.23 -9.83 -12.79
CA LEU A 198 11.27 -8.41 -12.46
C LEU A 198 12.65 -7.97 -11.94
N LEU A 199 13.21 -8.70 -10.98
CA LEU A 199 14.56 -8.41 -10.47
C LEU A 199 15.65 -8.63 -11.54
N GLY A 200 15.45 -9.57 -12.46
CA GLY A 200 16.30 -9.75 -13.64
C GLY A 200 16.36 -8.50 -14.49
N TRP A 201 15.27 -7.75 -14.66
CA TRP A 201 15.29 -6.47 -15.37
C TRP A 201 15.91 -5.33 -14.57
N ILE A 202 15.64 -5.25 -13.27
CA ILE A 202 16.09 -4.15 -12.40
C ILE A 202 17.60 -4.24 -12.14
N ASP A 203 18.05 -5.45 -11.85
CA ASP A 203 19.45 -5.72 -11.53
C ASP A 203 19.96 -7.01 -12.18
N PRO A 204 20.16 -7.02 -13.52
CA PRO A 204 20.61 -8.20 -14.27
C PRO A 204 22.07 -8.63 -13.97
N GLY A 205 22.84 -7.86 -13.20
CA GLY A 205 24.27 -8.06 -13.06
C GLY A 205 24.99 -7.90 -14.42
N PRO A 206 25.77 -8.90 -14.89
CA PRO A 206 26.50 -8.82 -16.16
C PRO A 206 25.63 -9.13 -17.40
N LEU A 207 24.42 -9.67 -17.22
CA LEU A 207 23.51 -10.01 -18.32
C LEU A 207 22.71 -8.79 -18.78
N THR A 208 21.99 -8.92 -19.88
CA THR A 208 20.86 -8.01 -20.16
C THR A 208 19.63 -8.40 -19.34
N GLY A 209 18.73 -7.45 -19.12
CA GLY A 209 17.44 -7.65 -18.46
C GLY A 209 16.64 -8.84 -19.02
N PRO A 210 16.41 -8.92 -20.35
CA PRO A 210 15.73 -10.07 -20.95
C PRO A 210 16.43 -11.42 -20.71
N GLU A 211 17.76 -11.46 -20.74
CA GLU A 211 18.52 -12.70 -20.50
C GLU A 211 18.45 -13.13 -19.02
N ALA A 212 18.59 -12.18 -18.10
CA ALA A 212 18.47 -12.41 -16.67
C ALA A 212 17.05 -12.85 -16.30
N ALA A 213 16.03 -12.22 -16.88
CA ALA A 213 14.63 -12.57 -16.67
C ALA A 213 14.33 -14.00 -17.17
N ARG A 214 14.76 -14.35 -18.38
CA ARG A 214 14.61 -15.71 -18.92
C ARG A 214 15.33 -16.76 -18.07
N ARG A 215 16.50 -16.41 -17.50
CA ARG A 215 17.21 -17.31 -16.57
C ARG A 215 16.42 -17.46 -15.26
N ALA A 216 15.80 -16.39 -14.76
CA ALA A 216 14.99 -16.43 -13.56
C ALA A 216 13.70 -17.24 -13.74
N GLU A 217 13.14 -17.33 -14.95
CA GLU A 217 12.00 -18.20 -15.27
C GLU A 217 12.31 -19.70 -15.12
N GLN A 218 13.59 -20.08 -15.14
CA GLN A 218 14.02 -21.46 -14.89
C GLN A 218 14.13 -21.80 -13.39
N LEU A 219 13.97 -20.80 -12.52
CA LEU A 219 13.93 -21.01 -11.07
C LEU A 219 12.51 -21.36 -10.62
N PRO A 220 12.37 -22.02 -9.46
CA PRO A 220 11.08 -22.18 -8.80
C PRO A 220 10.22 -20.90 -8.80
N PRO A 221 8.90 -21.00 -9.06
CA PRO A 221 8.01 -19.85 -8.97
C PRO A 221 8.00 -19.27 -7.56
N ALA A 222 7.83 -17.95 -7.44
CA ALA A 222 7.86 -17.24 -6.17
C ALA A 222 6.63 -17.45 -5.26
N GLY A 223 5.90 -18.55 -5.46
CA GLY A 223 4.66 -18.87 -4.77
C GLY A 223 3.50 -17.92 -5.13
N PRO A 224 2.32 -18.11 -4.51
CA PRO A 224 2.01 -19.22 -3.60
C PRO A 224 1.79 -20.56 -4.32
N ALA A 225 1.56 -20.56 -5.63
CA ALA A 225 1.46 -21.80 -6.41
C ALA A 225 2.85 -22.38 -6.69
N THR A 226 2.94 -23.70 -6.65
CA THR A 226 4.11 -24.48 -7.07
C THR A 226 4.08 -24.78 -8.57
N ASP A 227 5.21 -25.25 -9.09
CA ASP A 227 5.30 -25.73 -10.47
C ASP A 227 4.60 -27.10 -10.60
N PRO A 228 3.71 -27.31 -11.58
CA PRO A 228 3.05 -28.61 -11.77
C PRO A 228 3.99 -29.81 -11.99
N ASP A 229 5.15 -29.62 -12.63
CA ASP A 229 6.15 -30.68 -12.77
C ASP A 229 6.80 -31.00 -11.43
N PHE A 230 7.07 -30.00 -10.58
CA PHE A 230 7.52 -30.24 -9.20
C PHE A 230 6.46 -31.02 -8.40
N ASP A 231 5.20 -30.62 -8.50
CA ASP A 231 4.10 -31.28 -7.79
C ASP A 231 3.97 -32.76 -8.21
N ASN A 232 3.99 -33.04 -9.50
CA ASN A 232 3.77 -34.39 -10.02
C ASN A 232 4.97 -35.31 -9.88
N ARG A 233 6.19 -34.79 -10.05
CA ARG A 233 7.42 -35.62 -10.12
C ARG A 233 8.19 -35.69 -8.81
N VAL A 234 8.04 -34.71 -7.93
CA VAL A 234 8.77 -34.64 -6.65
C VAL A 234 7.80 -34.78 -5.49
N LEU A 235 6.83 -33.88 -5.37
CA LEU A 235 5.98 -33.81 -4.19
C LEU A 235 5.03 -35.01 -4.06
N ALA A 236 4.29 -35.34 -5.12
CA ALA A 236 3.31 -36.44 -5.10
C ALA A 236 3.94 -37.81 -4.78
N PRO A 237 5.11 -38.19 -5.32
CA PRO A 237 5.82 -39.39 -4.89
C PRO A 237 6.22 -39.39 -3.41
N LEU A 238 6.78 -38.28 -2.91
CA LEU A 238 7.19 -38.15 -1.50
C LEU A 238 5.99 -38.32 -0.56
N LEU A 239 4.89 -37.62 -0.84
CA LEU A 239 3.67 -37.69 -0.05
C LEU A 239 3.04 -39.10 -0.08
N SER A 240 3.07 -39.76 -1.24
CA SER A 240 2.52 -41.11 -1.42
C SER A 240 3.36 -42.17 -0.71
N ALA A 241 4.68 -41.97 -0.60
CA ALA A 241 5.59 -42.80 0.17
C ALA A 241 5.57 -42.51 1.68
N GLY A 242 4.85 -41.47 2.12
CA GLY A 242 4.87 -41.00 3.51
C GLY A 242 6.21 -40.40 3.94
N ALA A 243 7.04 -39.98 2.99
CA ALA A 243 8.32 -39.32 3.24
C ALA A 243 8.11 -37.84 3.60
N ASP A 244 9.05 -37.27 4.36
CA ASP A 244 9.05 -35.84 4.70
C ASP A 244 9.46 -35.00 3.48
N PRO A 245 8.60 -34.08 2.98
CA PRO A 245 8.94 -33.24 1.84
C PRO A 245 9.79 -32.01 2.20
N ALA A 246 10.24 -31.85 3.45
CA ALA A 246 10.89 -30.64 3.94
C ALA A 246 12.09 -30.17 3.11
N ASP A 247 13.02 -31.06 2.75
CA ASP A 247 14.21 -30.67 1.96
C ASP A 247 13.84 -30.21 0.55
N ALA A 248 12.93 -30.93 -0.12
CA ALA A 248 12.44 -30.54 -1.45
C ALA A 248 11.72 -29.18 -1.42
N LEU A 249 10.92 -28.93 -0.38
CA LEU A 249 10.22 -27.65 -0.19
C LEU A 249 11.17 -26.52 0.20
N ARG A 250 12.25 -26.83 0.94
CA ARG A 250 13.32 -25.87 1.24
C ARG A 250 13.99 -25.41 -0.05
N ASP A 251 14.41 -26.34 -0.90
CA ASP A 251 15.07 -26.04 -2.18
C ASP A 251 14.15 -25.26 -3.12
N GLN A 252 12.84 -25.52 -3.08
CA GLN A 252 11.83 -24.77 -3.82
C GLN A 252 11.71 -23.30 -3.35
N LEU A 253 11.80 -23.06 -2.04
CA LEU A 253 11.50 -21.75 -1.43
C LEU A 253 12.74 -20.85 -1.27
N LEU A 254 13.93 -21.42 -1.07
CA LEU A 254 15.16 -20.67 -0.82
C LEU A 254 15.53 -19.66 -1.92
N PRO A 255 15.39 -19.97 -3.22
CA PRO A 255 15.66 -18.97 -4.26
C PRO A 255 14.79 -17.73 -4.13
N THR A 256 13.50 -17.91 -3.79
CA THR A 256 12.56 -16.80 -3.58
C THR A 256 12.90 -16.02 -2.32
N TRP A 257 13.35 -16.70 -1.26
CA TRP A 257 13.82 -16.06 -0.03
C TRP A 257 14.97 -15.08 -0.30
N ASP A 258 15.96 -15.48 -1.09
CA ASP A 258 17.08 -14.60 -1.45
C ASP A 258 16.64 -13.41 -2.31
N LEU A 259 15.72 -13.64 -3.26
CA LEU A 259 15.14 -12.58 -4.09
C LEU A 259 14.35 -11.57 -3.26
N MET A 260 13.64 -12.01 -2.22
CA MET A 260 12.90 -11.13 -1.31
C MET A 260 13.84 -10.14 -0.60
N TRP A 261 14.94 -10.63 -0.04
CA TRP A 261 15.92 -9.76 0.63
C TRP A 261 16.60 -8.81 -0.36
N ARG A 262 16.91 -9.28 -1.57
CA ARG A 262 17.43 -8.40 -2.64
C ARG A 262 16.45 -7.28 -2.99
N ALA A 263 15.14 -7.57 -3.07
CA ALA A 263 14.13 -6.56 -3.32
C ALA A 263 14.08 -5.51 -2.20
N VAL A 264 14.16 -5.95 -0.94
CA VAL A 264 14.24 -5.07 0.23
C VAL A 264 15.50 -4.18 0.16
N ASP A 265 16.66 -4.75 -0.16
CA ASP A 265 17.92 -4.02 -0.27
C ASP A 265 17.89 -2.95 -1.37
N LEU A 266 17.33 -3.27 -2.55
CA LEU A 266 17.16 -2.32 -3.65
C LEU A 266 16.27 -1.14 -3.26
N LEU A 267 15.15 -1.40 -2.59
CA LEU A 267 14.26 -0.34 -2.12
C LEU A 267 14.90 0.48 -0.99
N ARG A 268 15.70 -0.14 -0.11
CA ARG A 268 16.45 0.58 0.94
C ARG A 268 17.47 1.55 0.39
N ALA A 269 18.06 1.25 -0.77
CA ALA A 269 19.04 2.10 -1.43
C ALA A 269 18.44 3.42 -1.96
N LEU A 270 17.12 3.47 -2.19
CA LEU A 270 16.43 4.69 -2.59
C LEU A 270 16.14 5.60 -1.39
N PRO A 271 16.31 6.93 -1.51
CA PRO A 271 15.92 7.86 -0.45
C PRO A 271 14.40 7.85 -0.23
N PRO A 272 13.89 7.94 1.01
CA PRO A 272 12.45 7.99 1.26
C PRO A 272 11.84 9.32 0.78
N GLY A 273 10.67 9.24 0.14
CA GLY A 273 9.85 10.42 -0.16
C GLY A 273 9.40 11.14 1.11
N ALA A 274 9.20 12.47 1.03
CA ALA A 274 8.94 13.30 2.21
C ALA A 274 7.65 12.91 2.96
N ARG A 275 6.62 12.37 2.29
CA ARG A 275 5.37 11.94 2.94
C ARG A 275 5.37 10.47 3.39
N VAL A 276 6.45 9.71 3.14
CA VAL A 276 6.54 8.30 3.60
C VAL A 276 6.39 8.20 5.12
N ALA A 277 7.05 9.07 5.88
CA ALA A 277 6.97 9.07 7.34
C ALA A 277 5.52 9.32 7.83
N GLY A 278 4.82 10.27 7.23
CA GLY A 278 3.41 10.55 7.56
C GLY A 278 2.45 9.41 7.20
N ARG A 279 2.78 8.58 6.20
CA ARG A 279 2.03 7.35 5.91
C ARG A 279 2.33 6.26 6.92
N TRP A 280 3.59 6.09 7.30
CA TRP A 280 3.98 5.15 8.35
C TRP A 280 3.32 5.47 9.70
N ASP A 281 3.18 6.75 10.03
CA ASP A 281 2.39 7.22 11.15
C ASP A 281 0.94 6.71 11.14
N ALA A 282 0.31 6.65 9.97
CA ALA A 282 -1.04 6.12 9.82
C ALA A 282 -1.08 4.58 9.94
N ASP A 283 -0.04 3.88 9.51
CA ASP A 283 0.11 2.44 9.74
C ASP A 283 0.28 2.12 11.24
N ARG A 284 1.12 2.89 11.95
CA ARG A 284 1.28 2.80 13.41
C ARG A 284 -0.04 3.04 14.14
N ASP A 285 -0.87 3.96 13.64
CA ASP A 285 -2.23 4.17 14.18
C ASP A 285 -3.14 2.96 13.95
N ALA A 286 -3.15 2.41 12.74
CA ALA A 286 -3.95 1.25 12.40
C ALA A 286 -3.57 0.05 13.27
N PHE A 287 -2.28 -0.18 13.46
CA PHE A 287 -1.74 -1.19 14.36
C PHE A 287 -2.15 -0.95 15.82
N SER A 288 -1.97 0.28 16.33
CA SER A 288 -2.33 0.63 17.72
C SER A 288 -3.81 0.45 18.00
N GLY A 289 -4.66 0.90 17.08
CA GLY A 289 -6.11 0.71 17.17
C GLY A 289 -6.51 -0.76 17.12
N TYR A 290 -5.82 -1.56 16.30
CA TYR A 290 -6.09 -3.00 16.22
C TYR A 290 -5.67 -3.75 17.49
N VAL A 291 -4.51 -3.43 18.07
CA VAL A 291 -4.09 -4.00 19.36
C VAL A 291 -5.05 -3.61 20.48
N ALA A 292 -5.53 -2.35 20.50
CA ALA A 292 -6.55 -1.91 21.45
C ALA A 292 -7.85 -2.73 21.31
N HIS A 293 -8.33 -2.93 20.07
CA HIS A 293 -9.49 -3.79 19.79
C HIS A 293 -9.30 -5.22 20.28
N LEU A 294 -8.11 -5.81 20.06
CA LEU A 294 -7.80 -7.16 20.52
C LEU A 294 -7.84 -7.29 22.05
N ARG A 295 -7.41 -6.26 22.78
CA ARG A 295 -7.40 -6.24 24.25
C ARG A 295 -8.76 -5.99 24.87
N ASP A 296 -9.57 -5.16 24.23
CA ASP A 296 -10.88 -4.76 24.74
C ASP A 296 -11.94 -5.84 24.50
N THR A 297 -12.30 -6.08 23.23
CA THR A 297 -13.31 -7.08 22.88
C THR A 297 -12.70 -8.37 22.36
N GLY A 298 -11.56 -8.30 21.65
CA GLY A 298 -10.94 -9.46 21.01
C GLY A 298 -11.80 -10.12 19.93
N THR A 299 -12.92 -9.51 19.56
CA THR A 299 -13.90 -10.12 18.67
C THR A 299 -13.30 -10.29 17.26
N PRO A 300 -13.46 -11.46 16.62
CA PRO A 300 -12.99 -11.65 15.25
C PRO A 300 -13.67 -10.68 14.29
N GLN A 301 -12.92 -10.23 13.28
CA GLN A 301 -13.46 -9.38 12.22
C GLN A 301 -14.60 -10.13 11.48
N PRO A 302 -15.68 -9.45 11.09
CA PRO A 302 -16.87 -10.09 10.55
C PRO A 302 -16.58 -10.93 9.30
N ARG A 303 -17.41 -11.95 9.02
CA ARG A 303 -17.29 -12.78 7.80
C ARG A 303 -17.59 -11.97 6.53
N ARG A 304 -18.55 -11.05 6.65
CA ARG A 304 -19.04 -10.15 5.59
C ARG A 304 -19.29 -8.79 6.23
N ASP A 305 -18.89 -7.73 5.54
CA ASP A 305 -19.23 -6.37 5.94
C ASP A 305 -20.73 -6.14 5.73
N SER A 306 -21.35 -5.35 6.60
CA SER A 306 -22.67 -4.79 6.32
C SER A 306 -22.57 -3.79 5.16
N ALA A 307 -23.70 -3.51 4.48
CA ALA A 307 -23.70 -2.59 3.34
C ALA A 307 -23.14 -1.20 3.70
N VAL A 308 -23.52 -0.65 4.86
CA VAL A 308 -23.01 0.64 5.36
C VAL A 308 -21.51 0.57 5.65
N ALA A 309 -21.04 -0.50 6.31
CA ALA A 309 -19.61 -0.66 6.61
C ALA A 309 -18.77 -0.80 5.33
N ALA A 310 -19.26 -1.56 4.34
CA ALA A 310 -18.61 -1.72 3.05
C ALA A 310 -18.55 -0.40 2.27
N ALA A 311 -19.64 0.37 2.22
CA ALA A 311 -19.68 1.68 1.57
C ALA A 311 -18.74 2.69 2.25
N ALA A 312 -18.74 2.74 3.59
CA ALA A 312 -17.84 3.59 4.36
C ALA A 312 -16.37 3.20 4.16
N ARG A 313 -16.08 1.89 4.06
CA ARG A 313 -14.74 1.36 3.76
C ARG A 313 -14.29 1.76 2.35
N LEU A 314 -15.13 1.56 1.33
CA LEU A 314 -14.82 1.93 -0.04
C LEU A 314 -14.52 3.43 -0.16
N HIS A 315 -15.38 4.27 0.39
CA HIS A 315 -15.18 5.73 0.39
C HIS A 315 -13.87 6.14 1.08
N ARG A 316 -13.51 5.46 2.18
CA ARG A 316 -12.22 5.67 2.85
C ARG A 316 -11.06 5.29 1.92
N LEU A 317 -11.13 4.14 1.26
CA LEU A 317 -10.09 3.67 0.33
C LEU A 317 -9.92 4.62 -0.86
N GLU A 318 -11.01 5.14 -1.43
CA GLU A 318 -10.97 6.14 -2.51
C GLU A 318 -10.28 7.44 -2.07
N ASN A 319 -10.61 7.93 -0.87
CA ASN A 319 -9.96 9.11 -0.31
C ASN A 319 -8.47 8.88 -0.05
N VAL A 320 -8.10 7.70 0.47
CA VAL A 320 -6.69 7.34 0.69
C VAL A 320 -5.96 7.18 -0.64
N GLN A 321 -6.57 6.57 -1.67
CA GLN A 321 -6.01 6.43 -3.01
C GLN A 321 -5.71 7.79 -3.64
N ALA A 322 -6.68 8.71 -3.62
CA ALA A 322 -6.51 10.05 -4.17
C ALA A 322 -5.42 10.83 -3.44
N ARG A 323 -5.39 10.74 -2.10
CA ARG A 323 -4.34 11.35 -1.29
C ARG A 323 -2.98 10.74 -1.64
N TYR A 324 -2.85 9.41 -1.65
CA TYR A 324 -1.61 8.70 -1.94
C TYR A 324 -1.03 9.09 -3.30
N ALA A 325 -1.86 9.14 -4.35
CA ALA A 325 -1.44 9.60 -5.67
C ALA A 325 -0.88 11.04 -5.64
N ALA A 326 -1.56 11.96 -4.96
CA ALA A 326 -1.08 13.33 -4.81
C ALA A 326 0.25 13.42 -4.03
N GLN A 327 0.39 12.67 -2.93
CA GLN A 327 1.63 12.70 -2.15
C GLN A 327 2.82 12.19 -2.95
N ARG A 328 2.62 11.13 -3.76
CA ARG A 328 3.68 10.60 -4.64
C ARG A 328 4.12 11.64 -5.67
N ALA A 329 3.17 12.31 -6.31
CA ALA A 329 3.48 13.39 -7.25
C ALA A 329 4.23 14.53 -6.56
N PHE A 330 3.86 14.88 -5.32
CA PHE A 330 4.54 15.94 -4.59
C PHE A 330 5.92 15.54 -4.07
N ASP A 331 6.15 14.25 -3.84
CA ASP A 331 7.43 13.71 -3.37
C ASP A 331 8.44 13.52 -4.50
N ASP A 332 7.97 13.37 -5.74
CA ASP A 332 8.79 12.87 -6.84
C ASP A 332 8.57 13.62 -8.15
N PRO A 333 9.59 14.30 -8.69
CA PRO A 333 9.48 15.06 -9.94
C PRO A 333 9.12 14.18 -11.14
N LEU A 334 9.51 12.89 -11.18
CA LEU A 334 9.14 12.00 -12.28
C LEU A 334 7.64 11.67 -12.28
N VAL A 335 7.05 11.51 -11.10
CA VAL A 335 5.61 11.32 -10.96
C VAL A 335 4.87 12.62 -11.28
N MET A 336 5.40 13.78 -10.85
CA MET A 336 4.82 15.09 -11.19
C MET A 336 4.88 15.41 -12.69
N ALA A 337 5.95 15.01 -13.38
CA ALA A 337 6.13 15.24 -14.81
C ALA A 337 4.96 14.68 -15.64
N GLU A 338 4.36 13.58 -15.19
CA GLU A 338 3.20 13.01 -15.85
C GLU A 338 1.98 13.93 -15.77
N HIS A 339 1.72 14.52 -14.61
CA HIS A 339 0.64 15.48 -14.42
C HIS A 339 0.91 16.80 -15.16
N ARG A 340 2.19 17.17 -15.35
CA ARG A 340 2.59 18.32 -16.19
C ARG A 340 2.25 18.08 -17.65
N LEU A 341 2.53 16.89 -18.18
CA LEU A 341 2.22 16.54 -19.57
C LEU A 341 0.72 16.46 -19.85
N THR A 342 -0.09 16.00 -18.89
CA THR A 342 -1.55 16.00 -19.04
C THR A 342 -2.18 17.37 -18.83
N GLY A 343 -1.43 18.34 -18.30
CA GLY A 343 -1.86 19.69 -17.96
C GLY A 343 -2.71 19.78 -16.68
N GLU A 344 -2.65 18.76 -15.83
CA GLU A 344 -3.17 18.76 -14.46
C GLU A 344 -2.22 19.48 -13.48
N ALA A 345 -0.96 19.62 -13.86
CA ALA A 345 0.04 20.46 -13.22
C ALA A 345 0.73 21.33 -14.27
N PHE A 346 1.36 22.41 -13.84
CA PHE A 346 2.27 23.18 -14.68
C PHE A 346 3.32 23.87 -13.79
N GLU A 347 4.52 23.99 -14.33
CA GLU A 347 5.60 24.83 -13.80
C GLU A 347 5.70 26.10 -14.64
N GLY A 348 5.93 27.25 -14.00
CA GLY A 348 6.10 28.51 -14.70
C GLY A 348 6.76 29.60 -13.87
N VAL A 349 7.08 30.70 -14.52
CA VAL A 349 7.75 31.85 -13.90
C VAL A 349 6.71 32.92 -13.57
N VAL A 350 6.79 33.47 -12.36
CA VAL A 350 5.93 34.58 -11.94
C VAL A 350 6.38 35.86 -12.65
N THR A 351 5.55 36.38 -13.55
CA THR A 351 5.85 37.62 -14.32
C THR A 351 5.30 38.87 -13.65
N HIS A 352 4.22 38.71 -12.87
CA HIS A 352 3.63 39.80 -12.11
C HIS A 352 3.11 39.28 -10.78
N ALA A 353 3.36 40.03 -9.70
CA ALA A 353 2.85 39.71 -8.36
C ALA A 353 2.34 40.97 -7.69
N LYS A 354 1.03 41.00 -7.41
CA LYS A 354 0.38 42.03 -6.58
C LYS A 354 0.12 41.46 -5.19
N ALA A 355 1.17 41.45 -4.37
CA ALA A 355 1.19 40.84 -3.04
C ALA A 355 0.32 41.56 -2.00
N ASP A 356 0.08 42.85 -2.17
CA ASP A 356 -0.65 43.73 -1.25
C ASP A 356 -2.16 43.83 -1.56
N ARG A 357 -2.67 43.07 -2.53
CA ARG A 357 -4.08 43.14 -2.92
C ARG A 357 -4.98 42.66 -1.78
N VAL A 358 -5.83 43.57 -1.31
CA VAL A 358 -6.93 43.29 -0.38
C VAL A 358 -8.25 43.29 -1.14
N ASP A 359 -9.10 42.32 -0.85
CA ASP A 359 -10.50 42.30 -1.28
C ASP A 359 -11.38 42.82 -0.14
N ASP A 360 -12.06 43.93 -0.38
CA ASP A 360 -12.92 44.65 0.57
C ASP A 360 -14.42 44.52 0.25
N THR A 361 -14.79 43.69 -0.74
CA THR A 361 -16.19 43.50 -1.16
C THR A 361 -17.03 42.69 -0.17
N GLY A 362 -16.39 41.94 0.74
CA GLY A 362 -17.03 41.10 1.75
C GLY A 362 -17.34 41.82 3.07
N LYS A 363 -17.81 41.05 4.08
CA LYS A 363 -18.08 41.57 5.44
C LYS A 363 -16.85 42.14 6.15
N ARG A 364 -15.66 41.72 5.77
CA ARG A 364 -14.36 42.15 6.31
C ARG A 364 -13.35 42.16 5.17
N PRO A 365 -12.39 43.11 5.16
CA PRO A 365 -11.28 43.07 4.21
C PRO A 365 -10.47 41.79 4.41
N VAL A 366 -10.09 41.14 3.30
CA VAL A 366 -9.25 39.93 3.33
C VAL A 366 -8.13 40.03 2.30
N LEU A 367 -6.93 39.62 2.69
CA LEU A 367 -5.78 39.53 1.80
C LEU A 367 -6.05 38.49 0.69
N ARG A 368 -5.96 38.94 -0.57
CA ARG A 368 -6.19 38.14 -1.78
C ARG A 368 -5.19 38.55 -2.87
N PRO A 369 -3.91 38.19 -2.70
CA PRO A 369 -2.86 38.51 -3.66
C PRO A 369 -3.16 37.91 -5.01
N ARG A 370 -2.69 38.56 -6.08
CA ARG A 370 -2.79 38.04 -7.43
C ARG A 370 -1.42 37.91 -8.06
N LEU A 371 -1.26 36.87 -8.85
CA LEU A 371 -0.04 36.61 -9.58
C LEU A 371 -0.32 36.08 -10.97
N ILE A 372 0.53 36.46 -11.92
CA ILE A 372 0.53 35.94 -13.27
C ILE A 372 1.71 35.00 -13.37
N VAL A 373 1.43 33.73 -13.65
CA VAL A 373 2.44 32.70 -13.91
C VAL A 373 2.46 32.45 -15.41
N ARG A 374 3.63 32.62 -16.02
CA ARG A 374 3.87 32.34 -17.43
C ARG A 374 4.49 30.97 -17.59
N THR A 375 3.94 30.15 -18.48
CA THR A 375 4.40 28.78 -18.71
C THR A 375 4.28 28.40 -20.19
N ALA A 376 5.22 27.60 -20.68
CA ALA A 376 5.14 26.93 -21.98
C ALA A 376 4.44 25.56 -21.90
N GLU A 377 4.08 25.11 -20.70
CA GLU A 377 3.44 23.82 -20.47
C GLU A 377 1.93 23.86 -20.77
N PRO A 378 1.32 22.72 -21.12
CA PRO A 378 -0.12 22.67 -21.32
C PRO A 378 -0.84 22.95 -19.99
N VAL A 379 -1.82 23.86 -20.00
CA VAL A 379 -2.66 24.17 -18.84
C VAL A 379 -4.11 23.79 -19.16
N ARG A 380 -4.66 22.78 -18.48
CA ARG A 380 -6.06 22.36 -18.65
C ARG A 380 -7.02 22.93 -17.60
N ALA A 381 -6.49 23.56 -16.55
CA ALA A 381 -7.31 24.18 -15.52
C ALA A 381 -8.12 25.35 -16.08
N SER A 382 -9.42 25.39 -15.80
CA SER A 382 -10.31 26.48 -16.19
C SER A 382 -10.47 27.51 -15.06
N ALA A 383 -11.01 28.69 -15.39
CA ALA A 383 -11.35 29.70 -14.38
C ALA A 383 -12.25 29.11 -13.27
N GLY A 384 -11.94 29.43 -12.03
CA GLY A 384 -12.57 28.87 -10.82
C GLY A 384 -11.89 27.61 -10.27
N THR A 385 -10.99 26.97 -11.02
CA THR A 385 -10.27 25.77 -10.56
C THR A 385 -9.35 26.11 -9.39
N ALA A 386 -9.41 25.32 -8.32
CA ALA A 386 -8.48 25.41 -7.20
C ALA A 386 -7.21 24.61 -7.49
N LEU A 387 -6.07 25.24 -7.24
CA LEU A 387 -4.73 24.69 -7.41
C LEU A 387 -3.98 24.71 -6.07
N THR A 388 -3.09 23.73 -5.93
CA THR A 388 -2.17 23.58 -4.79
C THR A 388 -0.75 23.78 -5.29
N CYS A 389 0.10 24.41 -4.46
CA CYS A 389 1.54 24.44 -4.66
C CYS A 389 2.19 23.45 -3.68
N PRO A 390 2.93 22.42 -4.13
CA PRO A 390 3.55 21.44 -3.23
C PRO A 390 4.52 22.06 -2.22
N ASP A 391 5.23 23.12 -2.60
CA ASP A 391 6.16 23.84 -1.72
C ASP A 391 5.44 24.76 -0.72
N ARG A 392 4.16 25.06 -0.96
CA ARG A 392 3.33 25.96 -0.16
C ARG A 392 1.96 25.34 0.09
N PRO A 393 1.87 24.18 0.77
CA PRO A 393 0.64 23.39 0.88
C PRO A 393 -0.49 24.10 1.66
N SER A 394 -0.14 25.07 2.51
CA SER A 394 -1.12 25.89 3.23
C SER A 394 -1.75 27.02 2.40
N GLN A 395 -1.18 27.31 1.23
CA GLN A 395 -1.69 28.31 0.29
C GLN A 395 -2.59 27.63 -0.75
N LYS A 396 -3.73 28.26 -1.02
CA LYS A 396 -4.65 27.87 -2.09
C LYS A 396 -4.57 28.91 -3.20
N ALA A 397 -4.45 28.47 -4.43
CA ALA A 397 -4.54 29.32 -5.60
C ALA A 397 -5.85 29.03 -6.35
N THR A 398 -6.56 30.05 -6.80
CA THR A 398 -7.73 29.91 -7.67
C THR A 398 -7.41 30.51 -9.02
N VAL A 399 -7.68 29.77 -10.09
CA VAL A 399 -7.52 30.28 -11.46
C VAL A 399 -8.58 31.35 -11.73
N ILE A 400 -8.15 32.57 -12.08
CA ILE A 400 -9.05 33.65 -12.48
C ILE A 400 -9.23 33.65 -14.00
N SER A 401 -8.13 33.52 -14.74
CA SER A 401 -8.14 33.43 -16.19
C SER A 401 -6.89 32.72 -16.71
N VAL A 402 -7.03 32.09 -17.87
CA VAL A 402 -5.94 31.50 -18.64
C VAL A 402 -5.96 32.17 -19.99
N THR A 403 -4.87 32.86 -20.36
CA THR A 403 -4.80 33.66 -21.58
C THR A 403 -3.57 33.26 -22.40
N PRO A 404 -3.71 32.99 -23.71
CA PRO A 404 -2.57 32.79 -24.59
C PRO A 404 -1.66 34.03 -24.60
N ALA A 405 -0.35 33.80 -24.54
CA ALA A 405 0.70 34.82 -24.54
C ALA A 405 1.78 34.42 -25.55
N GLY A 406 1.45 34.48 -26.84
CA GLY A 406 2.31 33.93 -27.90
C GLY A 406 2.30 32.41 -27.90
N ASP A 407 3.47 31.79 -27.85
CA ASP A 407 3.63 30.33 -27.71
C ASP A 407 3.52 29.85 -26.25
N GLU A 408 3.38 30.77 -25.30
CA GLU A 408 3.23 30.50 -23.88
C GLU A 408 1.80 30.83 -23.40
N THR A 409 1.52 30.49 -22.15
CA THR A 409 0.25 30.73 -21.47
C THR A 409 0.46 31.55 -20.21
N ASP A 410 -0.29 32.65 -20.07
CA ASP A 410 -0.38 33.41 -18.84
C ASP A 410 -1.56 32.90 -18.00
N VAL A 411 -1.27 32.44 -16.79
CA VAL A 411 -2.25 31.97 -15.81
C VAL A 411 -2.36 33.00 -14.70
N LEU A 412 -3.50 33.71 -14.63
CA LEU A 412 -3.80 34.62 -13.53
C LEU A 412 -4.37 33.83 -12.36
N LEU A 413 -3.65 33.84 -11.24
CA LEU A 413 -4.02 33.17 -10.00
C LEU A 413 -4.36 34.18 -8.92
N GLU A 414 -5.37 33.86 -8.12
CA GLU A 414 -5.66 34.55 -6.86
C GLU A 414 -5.34 33.64 -5.68
N LEU A 415 -4.53 34.13 -4.75
CA LEU A 415 -4.08 33.37 -3.60
C LEU A 415 -4.97 33.58 -2.38
N SER A 416 -5.10 32.54 -1.56
CA SER A 416 -5.77 32.57 -0.28
C SER A 416 -5.16 31.58 0.71
N GLY A 417 -5.22 31.88 2.01
CA GLY A 417 -4.64 31.04 3.05
C GLY A 417 -3.10 31.03 3.06
N GLY A 418 -2.50 30.56 4.15
CA GLY A 418 -1.05 30.34 4.23
C GLY A 418 -0.15 31.58 4.19
N MET A 419 -0.70 32.81 4.31
CA MET A 419 0.05 34.08 4.21
C MET A 419 0.00 34.92 5.51
N GLY A 420 -0.28 34.26 6.64
CA GLY A 420 -0.46 34.91 7.94
C GLY A 420 -1.92 35.31 8.23
N ARG A 421 -2.12 35.99 9.36
CA ARG A 421 -3.45 36.44 9.86
C ARG A 421 -3.74 37.93 9.58
N LYS A 422 -2.80 38.66 8.99
CA LYS A 422 -2.86 40.10 8.77
C LYS A 422 -3.27 40.42 7.33
N LEU A 423 -3.59 41.68 7.05
CA LEU A 423 -3.79 42.21 5.69
C LEU A 423 -2.47 42.48 4.94
N VAL A 424 -1.36 42.05 5.51
CA VAL A 424 -0.03 42.11 4.90
C VAL A 424 0.52 40.69 4.93
N ALA A 425 0.94 40.21 3.76
CA ALA A 425 1.54 38.89 3.61
C ALA A 425 2.82 38.80 4.44
N GLU A 426 3.04 37.67 5.11
CA GLU A 426 4.32 37.39 5.74
C GLU A 426 5.44 37.27 4.67
N PRO A 427 6.66 37.77 4.93
CA PRO A 427 7.75 37.70 3.96
C PRO A 427 7.97 36.28 3.44
N GLY A 428 8.06 36.12 2.11
CA GLY A 428 8.24 34.83 1.44
C GLY A 428 6.97 33.98 1.26
N SER A 429 5.82 34.40 1.78
CA SER A 429 4.56 33.64 1.64
C SER A 429 3.89 33.81 0.26
N VAL A 430 4.10 34.94 -0.41
CA VAL A 430 3.66 35.19 -1.80
C VAL A 430 4.88 35.09 -2.71
N PRO A 431 4.82 34.29 -3.80
CA PRO A 431 5.88 34.24 -4.80
C PRO A 431 6.23 35.62 -5.37
N ALA A 432 7.52 35.90 -5.52
CA ALA A 432 8.03 37.14 -6.09
C ALA A 432 8.13 37.04 -7.62
N VAL A 433 8.21 38.19 -8.30
CA VAL A 433 8.48 38.23 -9.74
C VAL A 433 9.85 37.61 -10.02
N GLY A 434 9.90 36.67 -10.97
CA GLY A 434 11.09 35.87 -11.30
C GLY A 434 11.15 34.51 -10.60
N ASP A 435 10.32 34.26 -9.59
CA ASP A 435 10.25 32.95 -8.95
C ASP A 435 9.67 31.91 -9.90
N THR A 436 10.24 30.71 -9.89
CA THR A 436 9.64 29.53 -10.55
C THR A 436 8.71 28.83 -9.55
N VAL A 437 7.49 28.55 -9.99
CA VAL A 437 6.44 27.95 -9.16
C VAL A 437 5.77 26.79 -9.89
N LEU A 438 5.42 25.76 -9.12
CA LEU A 438 4.61 24.64 -9.60
C LEU A 438 3.24 24.70 -8.96
N TYR A 439 2.20 24.66 -9.81
CA TYR A 439 0.81 24.55 -9.40
C TYR A 439 0.15 23.31 -10.01
N THR A 440 -0.75 22.70 -9.26
CA THR A 440 -1.44 21.48 -9.69
C THR A 440 -2.84 21.38 -9.12
N THR A 441 -3.73 20.70 -9.84
CA THR A 441 -5.09 20.36 -9.37
C THR A 441 -5.09 19.26 -8.30
N LEU A 442 -3.96 18.56 -8.13
CA LEU A 442 -3.80 17.56 -7.09
C LEU A 442 -3.91 18.20 -5.70
N THR A 443 -4.50 17.46 -4.77
CA THR A 443 -4.70 17.95 -3.41
C THR A 443 -4.57 16.84 -2.38
N GLU A 444 -3.85 17.15 -1.31
CA GLU A 444 -3.79 16.34 -0.08
C GLU A 444 -4.82 16.82 0.96
N ALA A 445 -5.68 17.77 0.60
CA ALA A 445 -6.66 18.33 1.52
C ALA A 445 -7.58 17.24 2.07
N TYR A 446 -7.83 17.31 3.37
CA TYR A 446 -8.78 16.43 4.05
C TYR A 446 -10.15 16.51 3.37
N ARG A 447 -10.65 15.35 2.94
CA ARG A 447 -12.02 15.19 2.47
C ARG A 447 -12.86 14.64 3.64
N PRO A 448 -13.95 15.31 4.03
CA PRO A 448 -14.83 14.80 5.07
C PRO A 448 -15.39 13.45 4.66
N GLY A 449 -15.62 12.58 5.64
CA GLY A 449 -16.27 11.29 5.39
C GLY A 449 -17.66 11.49 4.78
N GLY A 450 -18.02 10.59 3.86
CA GLY A 450 -19.36 10.52 3.30
C GLY A 450 -20.43 10.40 4.39
N ALA A 451 -21.58 11.01 4.14
CA ALA A 451 -22.75 10.85 5.00
C ALA A 451 -23.42 9.51 4.67
N PHE A 452 -23.24 8.52 5.53
CA PHE A 452 -23.88 7.22 5.42
C PHE A 452 -25.07 7.13 6.39
N PRO A 453 -26.15 6.41 6.03
CA PRO A 453 -27.25 6.19 6.96
C PRO A 453 -26.79 5.34 8.14
N GLU A 454 -27.49 5.48 9.27
CA GLU A 454 -27.38 4.54 10.37
C GLU A 454 -27.71 3.11 9.90
N PRO A 455 -27.11 2.05 10.49
CA PRO A 455 -27.29 0.68 10.02
C PRO A 455 -28.77 0.24 9.95
N ASP A 456 -29.60 0.67 10.89
CA ASP A 456 -31.04 0.41 10.95
C ASP A 456 -31.84 1.11 9.83
N ARG A 457 -31.23 2.05 9.13
CA ARG A 457 -31.80 2.78 7.99
C ARG A 457 -31.15 2.38 6.65
N THR A 458 -30.46 1.25 6.61
CA THR A 458 -29.88 0.70 5.37
C THR A 458 -30.99 0.50 4.32
N PRO A 459 -30.85 1.05 3.10
CA PRO A 459 -31.86 0.90 2.05
C PRO A 459 -32.14 -0.56 1.70
N TRP A 460 -33.40 -0.90 1.40
CA TRP A 460 -33.80 -2.26 1.00
C TRP A 460 -33.06 -2.75 -0.26
N THR A 461 -32.70 -1.84 -1.15
CA THR A 461 -31.89 -2.12 -2.36
C THR A 461 -30.49 -2.62 -2.05
N HIS A 462 -30.03 -2.46 -0.81
CA HIS A 462 -28.70 -2.86 -0.33
C HIS A 462 -28.79 -3.91 0.79
N GLY A 463 -29.90 -4.65 0.85
CA GLY A 463 -30.13 -5.73 1.82
C GLY A 463 -30.99 -5.35 3.03
N GLY A 464 -31.38 -4.07 3.16
CA GLY A 464 -32.19 -3.59 4.27
C GLY A 464 -31.43 -3.54 5.60
N PRO A 465 -32.11 -3.20 6.71
CA PRO A 465 -31.51 -3.17 8.04
C PRO A 465 -30.89 -4.53 8.40
N PRO A 466 -29.67 -4.57 8.96
CA PRO A 466 -29.03 -5.83 9.30
C PRO A 466 -29.86 -6.59 10.35
N ALA A 467 -30.06 -7.89 10.13
CA ALA A 467 -30.62 -8.76 11.15
C ALA A 467 -29.70 -8.78 12.38
N PRO A 468 -30.24 -8.89 13.61
CA PRO A 468 -29.41 -9.04 14.80
C PRO A 468 -28.44 -10.22 14.63
N PRO A 469 -27.20 -10.11 15.14
CA PRO A 469 -26.20 -11.15 14.94
C PRO A 469 -26.74 -12.50 15.42
N ALA A 470 -26.92 -13.43 14.49
CA ALA A 470 -27.26 -14.80 14.83
C ALA A 470 -26.09 -15.37 15.65
N GLN A 471 -26.40 -16.05 16.75
CA GLN A 471 -25.38 -16.85 17.44
C GLN A 471 -24.80 -17.86 16.43
N PRO A 472 -23.47 -18.01 16.35
CA PRO A 472 -22.88 -18.98 15.44
C PRO A 472 -23.49 -20.35 15.74
N THR A 473 -24.20 -20.91 14.77
CA THR A 473 -24.82 -22.23 14.96
C THR A 473 -23.74 -23.30 14.98
N PRO A 474 -23.94 -24.43 15.67
CA PRO A 474 -23.01 -25.56 15.62
C PRO A 474 -22.68 -26.01 14.18
N ALA A 475 -23.63 -25.84 13.25
CA ALA A 475 -23.46 -26.12 11.83
C ALA A 475 -22.47 -25.17 11.13
N GLU A 476 -22.39 -23.90 11.53
CA GLU A 476 -21.40 -22.94 10.98
C GLU A 476 -19.98 -23.14 11.53
N ALA A 477 -19.84 -23.85 12.65
CA ALA A 477 -18.55 -24.37 13.12
C ALA A 477 -18.16 -25.69 12.40
N ALA A 478 -19.16 -26.36 11.82
CA ALA A 478 -19.06 -27.64 11.13
C ALA A 478 -19.17 -27.53 9.59
N GLU A 479 -19.16 -26.32 9.00
CA GLU A 479 -19.28 -26.16 7.55
C GLU A 479 -18.28 -27.06 6.82
N GLU A 480 -18.85 -27.90 5.96
CA GLU A 480 -18.32 -29.12 5.34
C GLU A 480 -17.29 -28.83 4.24
N TRP A 481 -16.42 -27.83 4.49
CA TRP A 481 -15.22 -27.48 3.72
C TRP A 481 -14.07 -27.25 4.72
N ALA A 482 -13.89 -28.24 5.61
CA ALA A 482 -12.88 -28.27 6.66
C ALA A 482 -11.66 -29.11 6.24
#